data_AF-F2I0B9-F1
#
_entry.id   AF-F2I0B9-F1
#
_cell.length_a   1.000
_cell.length_b   1.000
_cell.length_c   1.000
_cell.angle_alpha   90.00
_cell.angle_beta   90.00
_cell.angle_gamma   90.00
#
_symmetry.space_group_name_H-M   'P 1'
#
loop_
_entity.id
_entity.type
_entity.pdbx_description
1 polymer ?
#
loop_
_entity_poly.entity_id
_entity_poly.type
_entity_poly.pdbx_seq_one_letter_code
_entity_poly.pdbx_strand_id
1 'polypeptide(L)'
;MNNKNLFIIVLLLIFGLSSCTSVKKTLGLEKDVPNEFLIEKRDPLTLPPDYNILPPDSNAKINENKEPTSSLKSIFDKSLGSQKKSSSANVPSNTRSIENDILKQIK
;
A
#
# COMPACT_ATOMS: atom_id res chain seq x y z
N MET A 1 33.46 49.84 -19.34
CA MET A 1 32.17 49.66 -18.62
C MET A 1 32.39 50.15 -17.21
N ASN A 2 31.67 51.19 -16.78
CA ASN A 2 31.95 51.88 -15.51
C ASN A 2 31.84 50.90 -14.34
N ASN A 3 32.63 51.06 -13.28
CA ASN A 3 32.58 50.24 -12.06
C ASN A 3 31.14 50.08 -11.51
N LYS A 4 30.30 51.11 -11.65
CA LYS A 4 28.87 51.08 -11.29
C LYS A 4 28.05 50.09 -12.13
N ASN A 5 28.33 49.99 -13.43
CA ASN A 5 27.64 49.04 -14.33
C ASN A 5 28.07 47.59 -14.05
N LEU A 6 29.34 47.37 -13.71
CA LEU A 6 29.82 46.06 -13.26
C LEU A 6 29.09 45.61 -11.98
N PHE A 7 28.92 46.51 -11.02
CA PHE A 7 28.21 46.22 -9.77
C PHE A 7 26.75 45.85 -10.00
N ILE A 8 26.05 46.56 -10.90
CA ILE A 8 24.66 46.25 -11.27
C ILE A 8 24.54 44.87 -11.93
N ILE A 9 25.47 44.51 -12.82
CA ILE A 9 25.48 43.19 -13.48
C ILE A 9 25.69 42.06 -12.48
N VAL A 10 26.63 42.22 -11.53
CA VAL A 10 26.88 41.23 -10.48
C VAL A 10 25.66 41.06 -9.57
N LEU A 11 25.02 42.16 -9.18
CA LEU A 11 23.82 42.13 -8.36
C LEU A 11 22.66 41.40 -9.07
N LEU A 12 22.47 41.66 -10.36
CA LEU A 12 21.46 40.99 -11.19
C LEU A 12 21.72 39.47 -11.27
N LEU A 13 22.99 39.07 -11.40
CA LEU A 13 23.38 37.67 -11.49
C LEU A 13 23.09 36.91 -10.18
N ILE A 14 23.43 37.49 -9.02
CA ILE A 14 23.17 36.88 -7.71
C ILE A 14 21.67 36.71 -7.45
N PHE A 15 20.85 37.70 -7.83
CA PHE A 15 19.40 37.62 -7.73
C PHE A 15 18.82 36.56 -8.67
N GLY A 16 19.36 36.44 -9.89
CA GLY A 16 18.95 35.43 -10.87
C GLY A 16 19.23 33.99 -10.42
N LEU A 17 20.40 33.72 -9.83
CA LEU A 17 20.76 32.38 -9.35
C LEU A 17 19.93 31.94 -8.13
N SER A 18 19.46 32.88 -7.30
CA SER A 18 18.69 32.58 -6.08
C SER A 18 17.32 31.95 -6.36
N SER A 19 16.76 32.21 -7.55
CA SER A 19 15.45 31.68 -8.00
C SER A 19 15.53 30.26 -8.59
N CYS A 20 16.74 29.71 -8.78
CA CYS A 20 16.90 28.35 -9.28
C CYS A 20 16.67 27.34 -8.15
N THR A 21 15.42 26.89 -7.97
CA THR A 21 15.06 25.87 -6.97
C THR A 21 15.58 24.47 -7.36
N SER A 22 15.64 24.16 -8.65
CA SER A 22 16.11 22.85 -9.17
C SER A 22 17.53 22.49 -8.75
N VAL A 23 18.44 23.46 -8.66
CA VAL A 23 19.82 23.21 -8.19
C VAL A 23 19.89 22.90 -6.68
N LYS A 24 19.01 23.48 -5.86
CA LYS A 24 18.94 23.14 -4.43
C LYS A 24 18.39 21.74 -4.23
N LYS A 25 17.39 21.35 -5.02
CA LYS A 25 16.81 19.99 -5.02
C LYS A 25 17.80 18.93 -5.51
N THR A 26 18.54 19.18 -6.60
CA THR A 26 19.52 18.19 -7.14
C THR A 26 20.72 17.99 -6.21
N LEU A 27 21.14 19.04 -5.49
CA LEU A 27 22.21 18.97 -4.50
C LEU A 27 21.75 18.37 -3.15
N GLY A 28 20.47 18.04 -3.00
CA GLY A 28 19.92 17.49 -1.76
C GLY A 28 19.88 18.49 -0.60
N LEU A 29 19.97 19.79 -0.90
CA LEU A 29 19.86 20.86 0.10
C LEU A 29 18.40 21.13 0.52
N GLU A 30 17.45 20.58 -0.23
CA GLU A 30 16.01 20.70 0.01
C GLU A 30 15.40 19.31 0.21
N LYS A 31 14.51 19.17 1.20
CA LYS A 31 13.81 17.92 1.50
C LYS A 31 12.58 17.77 0.62
N ASP A 32 12.43 16.64 -0.04
CA ASP A 32 11.21 16.29 -0.76
C ASP A 32 10.22 15.65 0.23
N VAL A 33 9.11 16.32 0.50
CA VAL A 33 8.05 15.80 1.38
C VAL A 33 7.08 14.99 0.51
N PRO A 34 6.98 13.67 0.70
CA PRO A 34 6.07 12.85 -0.10
C PRO A 34 4.61 13.16 0.25
N ASN A 35 3.73 12.95 -0.72
CA ASN A 35 2.29 13.09 -0.51
C ASN A 35 1.74 11.83 0.18
N GLU A 36 1.37 11.97 1.46
CA GLU A 36 0.85 10.87 2.29
C GLU A 36 -0.51 10.32 1.81
N PHE A 37 -1.24 11.08 0.98
CA PHE A 37 -2.53 10.67 0.44
C PHE A 37 -2.43 10.08 -0.97
N LEU A 38 -1.23 10.04 -1.55
CA LEU A 38 -1.02 9.44 -2.86
C LEU A 38 -1.06 7.91 -2.74
N ILE A 39 -2.19 7.31 -3.11
CA ILE A 39 -2.36 5.86 -3.14
C ILE A 39 -1.87 5.35 -4.50
N GLU A 40 -0.73 4.67 -4.50
CA GLU A 40 -0.20 4.02 -5.71
C GLU A 40 -0.58 2.54 -5.75
N LYS A 41 -1.08 2.10 -6.91
CA LYS A 41 -1.34 0.68 -7.17
C LYS A 41 -0.01 -0.04 -7.33
N ARG A 42 0.26 -1.02 -6.48
CA ARG A 42 1.40 -1.92 -6.60
C ARG A 42 0.93 -3.27 -7.09
N ASP A 43 1.79 -3.95 -7.82
CA ASP A 43 1.51 -5.32 -8.24
C ASP A 43 1.33 -6.20 -7.01
N PRO A 44 0.42 -7.19 -7.08
CA PRO A 44 0.24 -8.12 -5.98
C PRO A 44 1.56 -8.84 -5.70
N LEU A 45 1.87 -9.03 -4.41
CA LEU A 45 3.03 -9.80 -4.00
C LEU A 45 2.86 -11.23 -4.53
N THR A 46 3.80 -11.69 -5.36
CA THR A 46 3.84 -13.06 -5.85
C THR A 46 5.08 -13.77 -5.31
N LEU A 47 4.93 -15.04 -4.96
CA LEU A 47 6.05 -15.84 -4.52
C LEU A 47 6.94 -16.14 -5.73
N PRO A 48 8.26 -15.91 -5.66
CA PRO A 48 9.15 -16.31 -6.74
C PRO A 48 9.11 -17.83 -6.91
N PRO A 49 9.21 -18.35 -8.15
CA PRO A 49 9.10 -19.78 -8.45
C PRO A 49 10.14 -20.63 -7.67
N ASP A 50 11.30 -20.05 -7.41
CA ASP A 50 12.44 -20.70 -6.76
C ASP A 50 12.53 -20.41 -5.25
N TYR A 51 11.43 -20.01 -4.58
CA TYR A 51 11.44 -19.70 -3.15
C TYR A 51 11.93 -20.86 -2.26
N ASN A 52 11.72 -22.09 -2.71
CA ASN A 52 12.12 -23.29 -1.97
C ASN A 52 13.59 -23.70 -2.21
N ILE A 53 14.33 -22.97 -3.05
CA ILE A 53 15.73 -23.25 -3.31
C ILE A 53 16.56 -22.62 -2.20
N LEU A 54 17.16 -23.49 -1.39
CA LEU A 54 18.15 -23.08 -0.42
C LEU A 54 19.50 -22.88 -1.12
N PRO A 55 20.37 -21.97 -0.63
CA PRO A 55 21.76 -21.91 -1.07
C PRO A 55 22.43 -23.29 -0.96
N PRO A 56 23.38 -23.63 -1.86
CA PRO A 56 23.99 -24.96 -1.91
C PRO A 56 24.68 -25.40 -0.60
N ASP A 57 25.08 -24.45 0.25
CA ASP A 57 25.71 -24.71 1.56
C ASP A 57 24.71 -24.88 2.72
N SER A 58 23.40 -24.84 2.42
CA SER A 58 22.36 -24.97 3.42
C SER A 58 22.28 -26.41 3.94
N ASN A 59 22.80 -26.61 5.16
CA ASN A 59 22.70 -27.86 5.90
C ASN A 59 21.31 -28.05 6.57
N ALA A 60 20.27 -27.40 6.04
CA ALA A 60 18.92 -27.55 6.55
C ALA A 60 18.32 -28.87 6.04
N LYS A 61 18.25 -29.88 6.91
CA LYS A 61 17.44 -31.07 6.66
C LYS A 61 16.00 -30.61 6.39
N ILE A 62 15.51 -30.84 5.18
CA ILE A 62 14.09 -30.66 4.83
C ILE A 62 13.31 -31.65 5.68
N ASN A 63 12.80 -31.18 6.82
CA ASN A 63 11.80 -31.91 7.57
C ASN A 63 10.49 -31.65 6.82
N GLU A 64 10.11 -32.54 5.90
CA GLU A 64 8.72 -32.64 5.46
C GLU A 64 7.88 -32.99 6.68
N ASN A 65 7.44 -31.97 7.43
CA ASN A 65 6.41 -32.15 8.44
C ASN A 65 5.10 -32.38 7.67
N LYS A 66 4.86 -33.65 7.34
CA LYS A 66 3.56 -34.15 6.85
C LYS A 66 2.60 -34.08 8.02
N GLU A 67 2.15 -32.86 8.33
CA GLU A 67 1.08 -32.60 9.28
C GLU A 67 -0.18 -33.35 8.78
N PRO A 68 -0.79 -34.22 9.60
CA PRO A 68 -2.00 -34.95 9.21
C PRO A 68 -3.19 -33.99 9.19
N THR A 69 -3.41 -33.36 8.03
CA THR A 69 -4.53 -32.44 7.75
C THR A 69 -5.91 -33.06 7.97
N SER A 70 -6.00 -34.40 8.08
CA SER A 70 -7.23 -35.13 8.37
C SER A 70 -7.77 -34.85 9.78
N SER A 71 -6.90 -34.67 10.78
CA SER A 71 -7.28 -34.43 12.16
C SER A 71 -7.96 -33.06 12.34
N LEU A 72 -7.33 -32.00 11.82
CA LEU A 72 -7.82 -30.62 12.00
C LEU A 72 -9.14 -30.37 11.26
N LYS A 73 -9.30 -30.93 10.06
CA LYS A 73 -10.52 -30.75 9.26
C LYS A 73 -11.76 -31.28 9.99
N SER A 74 -11.63 -32.44 10.65
CA SER A 74 -12.74 -33.05 11.40
C SER A 74 -13.17 -32.22 12.62
N ILE A 75 -12.23 -31.57 13.30
CA ILE A 75 -12.49 -30.69 14.44
C ILE A 75 -13.21 -29.42 13.97
N PHE A 76 -12.78 -28.87 12.84
CA PHE A 76 -13.38 -27.67 12.25
C PHE A 76 -14.80 -27.94 11.75
N ASP A 77 -15.02 -29.04 11.03
CA ASP A 77 -16.34 -29.45 10.52
C ASP A 77 -17.33 -29.71 11.68
N LYS A 78 -16.87 -30.26 12.81
CA LYS A 78 -17.68 -30.45 14.03
C LYS A 78 -18.08 -29.11 14.66
N SER A 79 -17.18 -28.13 14.65
CA SER A 79 -17.43 -26.78 15.16
C SER A 79 -18.46 -26.03 14.31
N LEU A 80 -18.33 -26.10 12.98
CA LEU A 80 -19.25 -25.48 12.04
C LEU A 80 -20.65 -26.15 12.03
N GLY A 81 -20.70 -27.47 12.19
CA GLY A 81 -21.96 -28.21 12.30
C GLY A 81 -22.81 -27.82 13.51
N SER A 82 -22.18 -27.33 14.58
CA SER A 82 -22.88 -26.92 15.80
C SER A 82 -23.53 -25.53 15.70
N GLN A 83 -23.21 -24.72 14.68
CA GLN A 83 -23.77 -23.37 14.49
C GLN A 83 -24.90 -23.30 13.43
N LYS A 84 -25.30 -24.42 12.82
CA LYS A 84 -26.35 -24.44 11.78
C LYS A 84 -27.79 -24.36 12.32
N LYS A 85 -27.98 -23.74 13.50
CA LYS A 85 -29.30 -23.53 14.12
C LYS A 85 -29.43 -22.14 14.75
N SER A 86 -29.01 -21.08 14.04
CA SER A 86 -29.52 -19.71 14.20
C SER A 86 -28.85 -18.78 13.20
N SER A 87 -29.44 -18.63 12.02
CA SER A 87 -29.31 -17.43 11.17
C SER A 87 -30.27 -17.54 9.98
N SER A 88 -31.56 -17.51 10.28
CA SER A 88 -32.60 -17.08 9.35
C SER A 88 -33.74 -16.52 10.18
N ALA A 89 -34.27 -15.36 9.77
CA ALA A 89 -35.37 -14.59 10.38
C ALA A 89 -35.02 -13.59 11.51
N ASN A 90 -34.42 -12.45 11.14
CA ASN A 90 -35.02 -11.14 11.40
C ASN A 90 -34.30 -10.05 10.56
N VAL A 91 -34.85 -9.70 9.40
CA VAL A 91 -34.49 -8.44 8.72
C VAL A 91 -35.45 -7.39 9.28
N PRO A 92 -34.99 -6.45 10.12
CA PRO A 92 -35.87 -5.44 10.70
C PRO A 92 -36.43 -4.53 9.59
N SER A 93 -37.70 -4.14 9.73
CA SER A 93 -38.51 -3.46 8.70
C SER A 93 -37.94 -2.12 8.22
N ASN A 94 -36.98 -1.55 8.93
CA ASN A 94 -36.32 -0.29 8.62
C ASN A 94 -35.33 -0.37 7.44
N THR A 95 -34.82 -1.56 7.09
CA THR A 95 -33.85 -1.70 5.99
C THR A 95 -34.49 -1.56 4.60
N ARG A 96 -35.78 -1.90 4.47
CA ARG A 96 -36.54 -1.69 3.22
C ARG A 96 -36.69 -0.22 2.87
N SER A 97 -36.83 0.66 3.87
CA SER A 97 -36.94 2.12 3.63
C SER A 97 -35.64 2.67 3.06
N ILE A 98 -34.51 2.28 3.64
CA ILE A 98 -33.17 2.74 3.24
C ILE A 98 -32.81 2.23 1.84
N GLU A 99 -33.12 0.97 1.53
CA GLU A 99 -32.90 0.39 0.21
C GLU A 99 -33.64 1.18 -0.88
N ASN A 100 -34.92 1.50 -0.64
CA ASN A 100 -35.72 2.26 -1.59
C ASN A 100 -35.19 3.69 -1.82
N ASP A 101 -34.64 4.33 -0.78
CA ASP A 101 -34.04 5.66 -0.90
C ASP A 101 -32.73 5.63 -1.70
N ILE A 102 -31.93 4.58 -1.54
CA ILE A 102 -30.70 4.37 -2.33
C ILE A 102 -31.06 4.14 -3.80
N LEU A 103 -32.07 3.31 -4.09
CA LEU A 103 -32.50 2.99 -5.46
C LEU A 103 -33.03 4.21 -6.23
N LYS A 104 -33.60 5.19 -5.53
CA LYS A 104 -34.05 6.46 -6.15
C LYS A 104 -32.90 7.40 -6.49
N GLN A 105 -31.80 7.38 -5.75
CA GLN A 105 -30.64 8.24 -6.00
C GLN A 105 -29.80 7.79 -7.19
N ILE A 106 -29.87 6.50 -7.55
CA ILE A 106 -29.10 5.90 -8.65
C ILE A 106 -29.86 5.83 -9.99
N LYS A 107 -31.15 6.20 -10.03
CA LYS A 107 -31.98 6.19 -11.24
C LYS A 107 -32.30 7.60 -11.70
#